data_AF-A0A8C9X1F6-F1
#
_entry.id   AF-A0A8C9X1F6-F1
#
_cell.length_a   1.000
_cell.length_b   1.000
_cell.length_c   1.000
_cell.angle_alpha   90.00
_cell.angle_beta   90.00
_cell.angle_gamma   90.00
#
_symmetry.space_group_name_H-M   'P 1'
#
loop_
_entity.id
_entity.type
_entity.pdbx_description
1 polymer ?
#
loop_
_entity_poly.entity_id
_entity_poly.type
_entity_poly.pdbx_seq_one_letter_code
_entity_poly.pdbx_strand_id
1 'polypeptide(L)'
;VLKFKFEVLVLYLLFSCHFLLLLRYISERNIGLNQRRKVAQVGLDGVRRTDWHDYEAMRRDAARSGNGEQGKAFPLTETDRVDQAYRENGFNIYISDQISLNRSLPDIRHANCKQKLYAEKLPNTSIIIPFHNEGWSSLLRTVHSVLNRSPPQLIAEVILVDDFSDKEHLKASLEEYMMRMPKVRILRTKKREGLIRTRLLGAGSAKGEVITFLDSHCEANVNWLPPLLDHNTKNEHHSVLQKT
;
A
#
# COMPACT_ATOMS: atom_id res chain seq x y z
N VAL A 1 -11.79 10.36 -57.53
CA VAL A 1 -10.76 10.31 -56.46
C VAL A 1 -11.33 10.65 -55.08
N LEU A 2 -12.16 11.71 -54.91
CA LEU A 2 -12.73 12.06 -53.59
C LEU A 2 -13.69 11.02 -52.98
N LYS A 3 -14.61 10.43 -53.77
CA LYS A 3 -15.55 9.40 -53.28
C LYS A 3 -14.84 8.16 -52.72
N PHE A 4 -13.76 7.73 -53.38
CA PHE A 4 -12.99 6.55 -52.97
C PHE A 4 -12.24 6.77 -51.64
N LYS A 5 -11.76 8.00 -51.38
CA LYS A 5 -11.11 8.35 -50.11
C LYS A 5 -12.13 8.43 -48.95
N PHE A 6 -13.37 8.82 -49.23
CA PHE A 6 -14.41 8.91 -48.21
C PHE A 6 -14.86 7.51 -47.74
N GLU A 7 -15.04 6.56 -48.66
CA GLU A 7 -15.44 5.20 -48.28
C GLU A 7 -14.36 4.47 -47.46
N VAL A 8 -13.09 4.64 -47.82
CA VAL A 8 -11.97 4.06 -47.06
C VAL A 8 -11.89 4.64 -45.64
N LEU A 9 -12.17 5.94 -45.47
CA LEU A 9 -12.18 6.58 -44.16
C LEU A 9 -13.34 6.08 -43.28
N VAL A 10 -14.53 5.88 -43.87
CA VAL A 10 -15.70 5.34 -43.16
C VAL A 10 -15.45 3.89 -42.73
N LEU A 11 -14.88 3.06 -43.61
CA LEU A 11 -14.46 1.70 -43.27
C LEU A 11 -13.44 1.69 -42.11
N TYR A 12 -12.42 2.54 -42.16
CA TYR A 12 -11.41 2.62 -41.11
C TYR A 12 -12.01 3.03 -39.75
N LEU A 13 -12.91 4.02 -39.74
CA LEU A 13 -13.60 4.45 -38.52
C LEU A 13 -14.48 3.33 -37.93
N LEU A 14 -15.22 2.60 -38.78
CA LEU A 14 -16.03 1.46 -38.35
C LEU A 14 -15.17 0.33 -37.76
N PHE A 15 -14.05 -0.01 -38.41
CA PHE A 15 -13.10 -1.01 -37.88
C PHE A 15 -12.47 -0.56 -36.55
N SER A 16 -12.06 0.71 -36.43
CA SER A 16 -11.50 1.23 -35.17
C SER A 16 -12.52 1.24 -34.03
N CYS A 17 -13.79 1.57 -34.33
CA CYS A 17 -14.87 1.58 -33.36
C CYS A 17 -15.18 0.16 -32.89
N HIS A 18 -15.23 -0.79 -33.82
CA HIS A 18 -15.46 -2.19 -33.48
C HIS A 18 -14.31 -2.79 -32.66
N PHE A 19 -13.06 -2.43 -32.98
CA PHE A 19 -11.89 -2.82 -32.20
C PHE A 19 -11.91 -2.24 -30.78
N LEU A 20 -12.27 -0.97 -30.60
CA LEU A 20 -12.40 -0.34 -29.28
C LEU A 20 -13.55 -0.95 -28.46
N LEU A 21 -14.68 -1.27 -29.09
CA LEU A 21 -15.79 -1.98 -28.45
C LEU A 21 -15.39 -3.40 -28.05
N LEU A 22 -14.60 -4.10 -28.88
CA LEU A 22 -14.07 -5.41 -28.55
C LEU A 22 -13.09 -5.35 -27.37
N LEU A 23 -12.20 -4.35 -27.33
CA LEU A 23 -11.27 -4.12 -26.22
C LEU A 23 -12.02 -3.80 -24.92
N ARG A 24 -13.07 -2.96 -24.97
CA ARG A 24 -13.96 -2.72 -23.83
C ARG A 24 -14.67 -3.99 -23.38
N TYR A 25 -15.23 -4.76 -24.31
CA TYR A 25 -15.91 -6.02 -23.99
C TYR A 25 -14.97 -7.06 -23.36
N ILE A 26 -13.75 -7.18 -23.87
CA ILE A 26 -12.71 -8.06 -23.30
C ILE A 26 -12.27 -7.56 -21.92
N SER A 27 -12.11 -6.24 -21.74
CA SER A 27 -11.81 -5.64 -20.44
C SER A 27 -12.93 -5.93 -19.43
N GLU A 28 -14.20 -5.72 -19.81
CA GLU A 28 -15.37 -5.98 -18.96
C GLU A 28 -15.55 -7.47 -18.64
N ARG A 29 -15.31 -8.38 -19.60
CA ARG A 29 -15.31 -9.83 -19.35
C ARG A 29 -14.18 -10.26 -18.42
N ASN A 30 -12.98 -9.71 -18.56
CA ASN A 30 -11.86 -10.03 -17.68
C ASN A 30 -12.13 -9.55 -16.24
N ILE A 31 -12.79 -8.39 -16.08
CA ILE A 31 -13.28 -7.91 -14.78
C ILE A 31 -14.30 -8.90 -14.18
N GLY A 32 -15.24 -9.42 -14.98
CA GLY A 32 -16.24 -10.41 -14.54
C GLY A 32 -15.66 -11.80 -14.21
N LEU A 33 -14.60 -12.23 -14.89
CA LEU A 33 -13.92 -13.52 -14.61
C LEU A 33 -13.05 -13.48 -13.35
N ASN A 34 -12.45 -12.33 -13.01
CA ASN A 34 -11.74 -12.17 -11.74
C ASN A 34 -12.66 -12.18 -10.52
N GLN A 35 -13.92 -11.74 -10.67
CA GLN A 35 -14.89 -11.80 -9.58
C GLN A 35 -15.30 -13.25 -9.22
N ARG A 36 -15.11 -14.22 -10.12
CA ARG A 36 -15.57 -15.62 -9.94
C ARG A 36 -14.73 -16.48 -8.98
N ARG A 37 -13.67 -15.97 -8.34
CA ARG A 37 -12.81 -16.75 -7.42
C ARG A 37 -12.96 -16.46 -5.93
N LYS A 38 -13.88 -15.60 -5.50
CA LYS A 38 -14.20 -15.43 -4.08
C LYS A 38 -15.33 -16.38 -3.67
N VAL A 39 -15.00 -17.67 -3.52
CA VAL A 39 -15.96 -18.62 -2.94
C VAL A 39 -16.07 -18.30 -1.45
N ALA A 40 -17.14 -17.60 -1.08
CA ALA A 40 -17.45 -17.36 0.31
C ALA A 40 -17.83 -18.69 0.97
N GLN A 41 -16.97 -19.21 1.87
CA GLN A 41 -17.24 -20.42 2.63
C GLN A 41 -17.90 -20.04 3.96
N VAL A 42 -18.98 -20.71 4.32
CA VAL A 42 -19.60 -20.55 5.64
C VAL A 42 -18.83 -21.41 6.63
N GLY A 43 -18.19 -20.79 7.63
CA GLY A 43 -17.51 -21.50 8.69
C GLY A 43 -18.48 -22.22 9.64
N LEU A 44 -17.96 -23.11 10.47
CA LEU A 44 -18.74 -23.80 11.51
C LEU A 44 -19.37 -22.84 12.54
N ASP A 45 -18.81 -21.63 12.65
CA ASP A 45 -19.26 -20.49 13.44
C ASP A 45 -20.40 -19.70 12.75
N GLY A 46 -20.85 -20.11 11.57
CA GLY A 46 -21.84 -19.38 10.75
C GLY A 46 -21.27 -18.14 10.05
N VAL A 47 -19.99 -17.83 10.22
CA VAL A 47 -19.36 -16.64 9.63
C VAL A 47 -18.97 -16.92 8.19
N ARG A 48 -19.38 -16.06 7.26
CA ARG A 48 -18.92 -16.11 5.87
C ARG A 48 -17.47 -15.66 5.78
N ARG A 49 -16.64 -16.48 5.16
CA ARG A 49 -15.21 -16.24 4.98
C ARG A 49 -14.87 -16.15 3.51
N THR A 50 -13.95 -15.25 3.17
CA THR A 50 -13.54 -14.98 1.79
C THR A 50 -12.03 -14.94 1.66
N ASP A 51 -11.56 -15.12 0.44
CA ASP A 51 -10.14 -14.97 0.09
C ASP A 51 -9.84 -13.49 -0.15
N TRP A 52 -8.96 -12.94 0.67
CA TRP A 52 -8.52 -11.55 0.61
C TRP A 52 -7.22 -11.35 -0.18
N HIS A 53 -6.64 -12.42 -0.75
CA HIS A 53 -5.47 -12.28 -1.62
C HIS A 53 -5.84 -11.57 -2.93
N ASP A 54 -5.11 -10.50 -3.25
CA ASP A 54 -5.14 -9.87 -4.56
C ASP A 54 -4.12 -10.55 -5.49
N TYR A 55 -4.56 -11.61 -6.16
CA TYR A 55 -3.72 -12.38 -7.07
C TYR A 55 -3.22 -11.57 -8.27
N GLU A 56 -3.91 -10.50 -8.67
CA GLU A 56 -3.46 -9.66 -9.77
C GLU A 56 -2.34 -8.72 -9.33
N ALA A 57 -2.48 -8.09 -8.16
CA ALA A 57 -1.39 -7.33 -7.54
C ALA A 57 -0.17 -8.22 -7.30
N MET A 58 -0.36 -9.44 -6.78
CA MET A 58 0.73 -10.40 -6.59
C MET A 58 1.43 -10.77 -7.89
N ARG A 59 0.67 -11.02 -8.98
CA ARG A 59 1.25 -11.33 -10.29
C ARG A 59 2.01 -10.14 -10.86
N ARG A 60 1.47 -8.92 -10.72
CA ARG A 60 2.15 -7.69 -11.12
C ARG A 60 3.44 -7.51 -10.34
N ASP A 61 3.40 -7.62 -9.02
CA ASP A 61 4.59 -7.49 -8.16
C ASP A 61 5.64 -8.56 -8.50
N ALA A 62 5.25 -9.81 -8.76
CA ALA A 62 6.17 -10.87 -9.17
C ALA A 62 6.86 -10.60 -10.52
N ALA A 63 6.22 -9.85 -11.43
CA ALA A 63 6.77 -9.48 -12.72
C ALA A 63 7.70 -8.25 -12.67
N ARG A 64 7.83 -7.58 -11.52
CA ARG A 64 8.65 -6.37 -11.40
C ARG A 64 10.13 -6.71 -11.36
N SER A 65 10.89 -5.86 -12.05
CA SER A 65 12.34 -5.93 -12.18
C SER A 65 12.95 -4.56 -11.92
N GLY A 66 14.13 -4.53 -11.34
CA GLY A 66 14.85 -3.30 -10.99
C GLY A 66 15.60 -3.44 -9.68
N ASN A 67 16.32 -2.39 -9.31
CA ASN A 67 17.07 -2.37 -8.08
C ASN A 67 16.15 -2.47 -6.86
N GLY A 68 16.45 -3.39 -5.95
CA GLY A 68 15.68 -3.61 -4.72
C GLY A 68 14.34 -4.36 -4.90
N GLU A 69 13.94 -4.71 -6.12
CA GLU A 69 12.74 -5.50 -6.40
C GLU A 69 12.89 -6.93 -5.87
N GLN A 70 11.76 -7.56 -5.49
CA GLN A 70 11.70 -8.85 -4.82
C GLN A 70 12.51 -8.90 -3.51
N GLY A 71 12.78 -7.74 -2.89
CA GLY A 71 13.62 -7.62 -1.69
C GLY A 71 15.08 -8.01 -1.92
N LYS A 72 15.55 -8.06 -3.17
CA LYS A 72 16.96 -8.33 -3.48
C LYS A 72 17.84 -7.19 -2.98
N ALA A 73 19.05 -7.54 -2.53
CA ALA A 73 20.04 -6.56 -2.13
C ALA A 73 20.35 -5.58 -3.28
N PHE A 74 20.53 -4.30 -2.94
CA PHE A 74 20.96 -3.29 -3.89
C PHE A 74 22.45 -3.50 -4.24
N PRO A 75 22.85 -3.46 -5.53
CA PRO A 75 24.25 -3.59 -5.92
C PRO A 75 25.02 -2.32 -5.52
N LEU A 76 25.80 -2.40 -4.44
CA LEU A 76 26.57 -1.27 -3.91
C LEU A 76 27.77 -0.94 -4.80
N THR A 77 27.96 0.35 -5.07
CA THR A 77 29.21 0.92 -5.56
C THR A 77 30.06 1.44 -4.39
N GLU A 78 31.33 1.76 -4.63
CA GLU A 78 32.23 2.27 -3.57
C GLU A 78 31.73 3.62 -3.01
N THR A 79 31.08 4.44 -3.85
CA THR A 79 30.42 5.69 -3.46
C THR A 79 29.18 5.50 -2.58
N ASP A 80 28.56 4.32 -2.58
CA ASP A 80 27.37 4.03 -1.76
C ASP A 80 27.72 3.61 -0.33
N ARG A 81 29.00 3.31 -0.07
CA ARG A 81 29.53 2.85 1.23
C ARG A 81 29.92 3.98 2.17
N VAL A 82 29.72 5.23 1.77
CA VAL A 82 30.20 6.39 2.53
C VAL A 82 29.36 6.58 3.79
N ASP A 83 30.00 6.70 4.95
CA ASP A 83 29.35 6.87 6.26
C ASP A 83 28.35 8.03 6.33
N GLN A 84 28.51 9.02 5.46
CA GLN A 84 27.57 10.14 5.31
C GLN A 84 26.14 9.67 4.99
N ALA A 85 26.00 8.55 4.29
CA ALA A 85 24.71 7.94 3.95
C ALA A 85 23.87 7.53 5.16
N TYR A 86 24.51 7.25 6.30
CA TYR A 86 23.87 6.70 7.50
C TYR A 86 23.65 7.77 8.58
N ARG A 87 24.38 8.89 8.52
CA ARG A 87 24.41 9.89 9.60
C ARG A 87 23.05 10.52 9.92
N GLU A 88 22.18 10.65 8.93
CA GLU A 88 20.90 11.37 9.12
C GLU A 88 19.78 10.51 9.68
N ASN A 89 19.65 9.26 9.22
CA ASN A 89 18.47 8.43 9.51
C ASN A 89 18.83 7.08 10.17
N GLY A 90 20.12 6.78 10.37
CA GLY A 90 20.58 5.49 10.90
C GLY A 90 20.56 4.34 9.88
N PHE A 91 20.13 4.60 8.65
CA PHE A 91 20.16 3.69 7.51
C PHE A 91 20.58 4.46 6.24
N ASN A 92 20.99 3.72 5.20
CA ASN A 92 21.52 4.30 3.97
C ASN A 92 20.42 4.96 3.12
N ILE A 93 20.30 6.29 3.22
CA ILE A 93 19.26 7.03 2.51
C ILE A 93 19.49 7.08 1.00
N TYR A 94 20.75 7.12 0.54
CA TYR A 94 21.07 7.14 -0.89
C TYR A 94 20.58 5.87 -1.59
N ILE A 95 20.81 4.70 -0.99
CA ILE A 95 20.27 3.43 -1.52
C ILE A 95 18.75 3.48 -1.53
N SER A 96 18.14 3.96 -0.45
CA SER A 96 16.68 4.07 -0.36
C SER A 96 16.12 4.92 -1.51
N ASP A 97 16.77 6.03 -1.87
CA ASP A 97 16.33 6.90 -2.97
C ASP A 97 16.44 6.24 -4.35
N GLN A 98 17.40 5.32 -4.53
CA GLN A 98 17.58 4.55 -5.77
C GLN A 98 16.63 3.35 -5.89
N ILE A 99 15.91 3.01 -4.82
CA ILE A 99 14.95 1.92 -4.80
C ILE A 99 13.54 2.50 -5.01
N SER A 100 12.77 1.87 -5.89
CA SER A 100 11.37 2.23 -6.18
C SER A 100 10.52 2.35 -4.91
N LEU A 101 9.78 3.46 -4.76
CA LEU A 101 8.80 3.65 -3.68
C LEU A 101 7.72 2.57 -3.65
N ASN A 102 7.52 1.90 -4.78
CA ASN A 102 6.53 0.85 -4.96
C ASN A 102 7.16 -0.55 -5.00
N ARG A 103 8.44 -0.75 -4.67
CA ARG A 103 9.14 -2.04 -4.90
C ARG A 103 8.35 -3.26 -4.44
N SER A 104 8.46 -4.34 -5.19
CA SER A 104 7.97 -5.66 -4.81
C SER A 104 8.82 -6.27 -3.69
N LEU A 105 8.17 -7.09 -2.87
CA LEU A 105 8.78 -7.81 -1.76
C LEU A 105 8.62 -9.32 -1.97
N PRO A 106 9.54 -10.14 -1.42
CA PRO A 106 9.39 -11.58 -1.47
C PRO A 106 8.26 -12.01 -0.51
N ASP A 107 7.43 -12.96 -0.95
CA ASP A 107 6.43 -13.58 -0.08
C ASP A 107 7.11 -14.68 0.78
N ILE A 108 7.62 -14.26 1.94
CA ILE A 108 8.28 -15.13 2.93
C ILE A 108 7.31 -15.78 3.92
N ARG A 109 5.99 -15.65 3.71
CA ARG A 109 4.98 -16.21 4.61
C ARG A 109 4.99 -17.73 4.55
N HIS A 110 4.54 -18.38 5.63
CA HIS A 110 4.33 -19.82 5.64
C HIS A 110 3.34 -20.25 4.54
N ALA A 111 3.56 -21.41 3.91
CA ALA A 111 2.73 -21.89 2.79
C ALA A 111 1.22 -21.89 3.11
N ASN A 112 0.86 -22.29 4.34
CA ASN A 112 -0.52 -22.29 4.82
C ASN A 112 -1.19 -20.90 4.83
N CYS A 113 -0.43 -19.80 4.93
CA CYS A 113 -0.99 -18.44 4.88
C CYS A 113 -1.68 -18.15 3.54
N LYS A 114 -1.21 -18.77 2.44
CA LYS A 114 -1.74 -18.57 1.09
C LYS A 114 -3.13 -19.19 0.90
N GLN A 115 -3.52 -20.11 1.79
CA GLN A 115 -4.80 -20.82 1.72
C GLN A 115 -5.79 -20.34 2.81
N LYS A 116 -5.39 -19.39 3.67
CA LYS A 116 -6.25 -18.91 4.75
C LYS A 116 -7.35 -18.00 4.22
N LEU A 117 -8.56 -18.23 4.73
CA LEU A 117 -9.74 -17.39 4.53
C LEU A 117 -10.06 -16.63 5.81
N TYR A 118 -10.50 -15.38 5.66
CA TYR A 118 -10.85 -14.48 6.76
C TYR A 118 -12.30 -14.03 6.63
N ALA A 119 -12.89 -13.48 7.68
CA ALA A 119 -14.26 -12.99 7.64
C ALA A 119 -14.49 -12.04 6.46
N GLU A 120 -15.65 -12.14 5.82
CA GLU A 120 -16.06 -11.26 4.72
C GLU A 120 -16.28 -9.82 5.22
N LYS A 121 -16.78 -9.68 6.44
CA LYS A 121 -16.93 -8.41 7.14
C LYS A 121 -15.83 -8.26 8.17
N LEU A 122 -14.95 -7.30 7.95
CA LEU A 122 -13.88 -6.91 8.87
C LEU A 122 -14.07 -5.44 9.26
N PRO A 123 -13.71 -5.05 10.49
CA PRO A 123 -13.73 -3.66 10.92
C PRO A 123 -12.73 -2.87 10.08
N ASN A 124 -13.04 -1.61 9.81
CA ASN A 124 -12.07 -0.72 9.18
C ASN A 124 -11.00 -0.28 10.21
N THR A 125 -9.86 0.23 9.71
CA THR A 125 -8.78 0.71 10.57
C THR A 125 -8.26 2.10 10.19
N SER A 126 -7.91 2.88 11.21
CA SER A 126 -7.04 4.06 11.06
C SER A 126 -5.59 3.64 11.27
N ILE A 127 -4.76 3.84 10.25
CA ILE A 127 -3.33 3.51 10.29
C ILE A 127 -2.57 4.76 10.71
N ILE A 128 -1.84 4.70 11.82
CA ILE A 128 -1.09 5.82 12.39
C ILE A 128 0.40 5.58 12.18
N ILE A 129 1.05 6.55 11.55
CA ILE A 129 2.48 6.52 11.26
C ILE A 129 3.11 7.76 11.92
N PRO A 130 3.66 7.65 13.14
CA PRO A 130 4.43 8.72 13.75
C PRO A 130 5.77 8.85 13.03
N PHE A 131 6.23 10.08 12.79
CA PHE A 131 7.54 10.33 12.21
C PHE A 131 8.18 11.59 12.79
N HIS A 132 9.51 11.62 12.79
CA HIS A 132 10.31 12.80 13.12
C HIS A 132 11.58 12.77 12.29
N ASN A 133 11.83 13.82 11.49
CA ASN A 133 13.04 13.96 10.67
C ASN A 133 13.35 12.75 9.76
N GLU A 134 12.31 12.02 9.37
CA GLU A 134 12.41 10.80 8.58
C GLU A 134 12.90 11.06 7.15
N GLY A 135 13.55 10.06 6.56
CA GLY A 135 13.93 10.06 5.16
C GLY A 135 12.72 10.17 4.23
N TRP A 136 12.83 10.97 3.16
CA TRP A 136 11.74 11.16 2.20
C TRP A 136 11.32 9.83 1.55
N SER A 137 12.28 9.08 1.00
CA SER A 137 11.99 7.83 0.31
C SER A 137 11.51 6.73 1.24
N SER A 138 12.02 6.63 2.48
CA SER A 138 11.55 5.66 3.48
C SER A 138 10.10 5.94 3.89
N LEU A 139 9.78 7.19 4.25
CA LEU A 139 8.42 7.58 4.63
C LEU A 139 7.40 7.31 3.52
N LEU A 140 7.71 7.75 2.30
CA LEU A 140 6.80 7.57 1.17
C LEU A 140 6.61 6.09 0.84
N ARG A 141 7.67 5.28 0.88
CA ARG A 141 7.59 3.84 0.62
C ARG A 141 6.70 3.13 1.63
N THR A 142 6.73 3.55 2.90
CA THR A 142 5.78 3.08 3.91
C THR A 142 4.34 3.36 3.50
N VAL A 143 4.02 4.61 3.16
CA VAL A 143 2.67 5.01 2.74
C VAL A 143 2.22 4.26 1.48
N HIS A 144 3.08 4.17 0.47
CA HIS A 144 2.79 3.42 -0.76
C HIS A 144 2.55 1.94 -0.49
N SER A 145 3.37 1.30 0.35
CA SER A 145 3.19 -0.11 0.70
C SER A 145 1.84 -0.36 1.37
N VAL A 146 1.43 0.53 2.28
CA VAL A 146 0.14 0.46 2.96
C VAL A 146 -1.00 0.62 1.97
N LEU A 147 -0.98 1.65 1.13
CA LEU A 147 -2.06 1.93 0.19
C LEU A 147 -2.19 0.86 -0.89
N ASN A 148 -1.08 0.32 -1.38
CA ASN A 148 -1.06 -0.64 -2.49
C ASN A 148 -1.37 -2.07 -2.05
N ARG A 149 -1.10 -2.44 -0.79
CA ARG A 149 -1.21 -3.84 -0.30
C ARG A 149 -2.28 -4.03 0.76
N SER A 150 -3.09 -3.01 1.01
CA SER A 150 -4.24 -3.09 1.90
C SER A 150 -5.52 -2.93 1.08
N PRO A 151 -6.55 -3.78 1.31
CA PRO A 151 -7.84 -3.60 0.66
C PRO A 151 -8.40 -2.20 0.99
N PRO A 152 -8.71 -1.35 -0.01
CA PRO A 152 -9.08 0.04 0.24
C PRO A 152 -10.26 0.17 1.20
N GLN A 153 -11.25 -0.72 1.13
CA GLN A 153 -12.43 -0.71 2.01
C GLN A 153 -12.11 -0.92 3.50
N LEU A 154 -10.96 -1.52 3.84
CA LEU A 154 -10.55 -1.73 5.23
C LEU A 154 -9.76 -0.54 5.78
N ILE A 155 -9.29 0.38 4.94
CA ILE A 155 -8.59 1.58 5.37
C ILE A 155 -9.60 2.70 5.55
N ALA A 156 -9.86 3.10 6.80
CA ALA A 156 -10.61 4.32 7.08
C ALA A 156 -9.78 5.55 6.67
N GLU A 157 -8.54 5.60 7.16
CA GLU A 157 -7.58 6.68 6.91
C GLU A 157 -6.16 6.25 7.26
N VAL A 158 -5.18 6.97 6.71
CA VAL A 158 -3.77 6.92 7.10
C VAL A 158 -3.40 8.28 7.68
N ILE A 159 -2.95 8.30 8.92
CA ILE A 159 -2.61 9.51 9.67
C ILE A 159 -1.09 9.55 9.83
N LEU A 160 -0.44 10.44 9.09
CA LEU A 160 0.97 10.75 9.29
C LEU A 160 1.06 11.77 10.42
N VAL A 161 1.72 11.41 11.52
CA VAL A 161 1.84 12.29 12.69
C VAL A 161 3.26 12.81 12.78
N ASP A 162 3.45 14.07 12.40
CA ASP A 162 4.73 14.78 12.47
C ASP A 162 5.00 15.24 13.89
N ASP A 163 6.01 14.65 14.52
CA ASP A 163 6.52 15.02 15.83
C ASP A 163 7.57 16.14 15.73
N PHE A 164 7.14 17.30 15.24
CA PHE A 164 7.95 18.53 15.18
C PHE A 164 9.25 18.35 14.37
N SER A 165 9.12 17.88 13.12
CA SER A 165 10.26 17.75 12.19
C SER A 165 10.79 19.12 11.73
N ASP A 166 12.10 19.22 11.56
CA ASP A 166 12.79 20.42 11.06
C ASP A 166 13.08 20.36 9.55
N LYS A 167 13.20 19.14 8.97
CA LYS A 167 13.56 18.93 7.57
C LYS A 167 12.54 19.55 6.61
N GLU A 168 13.01 20.40 5.70
CA GLU A 168 12.16 21.15 4.76
C GLU A 168 11.29 20.26 3.86
N HIS A 169 11.81 19.10 3.44
CA HIS A 169 11.03 18.16 2.61
C HIS A 169 9.80 17.59 3.33
N LEU A 170 9.75 17.63 4.66
CA LEU A 170 8.62 17.13 5.45
C LEU A 170 7.52 18.18 5.65
N LYS A 171 7.69 19.40 5.12
CA LYS A 171 6.74 20.51 5.25
C LYS A 171 5.83 20.59 4.02
N ALA A 172 5.90 21.68 3.26
CA ALA A 172 5.05 21.93 2.10
C ALA A 172 5.18 20.85 1.02
N SER A 173 6.39 20.36 0.76
CA SER A 173 6.62 19.30 -0.25
C SER A 173 5.87 18.00 0.09
N LEU A 174 5.83 17.62 1.37
CA LEU A 174 5.10 16.44 1.83
C LEU A 174 3.60 16.64 1.72
N GLU A 175 3.10 17.82 2.11
CA GLU A 175 1.68 18.16 1.98
C GLU A 175 1.23 18.07 0.52
N GLU A 176 1.98 18.70 -0.39
CA GLU A 176 1.70 18.67 -1.82
C GLU A 176 1.68 17.24 -2.36
N TYR A 177 2.66 16.42 -1.97
CA TYR A 177 2.74 15.04 -2.40
C TYR A 177 1.50 14.24 -1.96
N MET A 178 1.06 14.43 -0.72
CA MET A 178 -0.02 13.67 -0.08
C MET A 178 -1.42 14.13 -0.51
N MET A 179 -1.59 15.32 -1.09
CA MET A 179 -2.88 15.75 -1.67
C MET A 179 -3.42 14.78 -2.73
N ARG A 180 -2.54 14.05 -3.42
CA ARG A 180 -2.89 13.05 -4.44
C ARG A 180 -3.41 11.74 -3.85
N MET A 181 -3.33 11.58 -2.53
CA MET A 181 -3.69 10.37 -1.80
C MET A 181 -4.85 10.68 -0.83
N PRO A 182 -6.11 10.54 -1.25
CA PRO A 182 -7.27 11.06 -0.51
C PRO A 182 -7.49 10.40 0.86
N LYS A 183 -6.90 9.23 1.11
CA LYS A 183 -6.96 8.53 2.40
C LYS A 183 -5.87 8.96 3.38
N VAL A 184 -4.90 9.76 2.94
CA VAL A 184 -3.76 10.17 3.75
C VAL A 184 -4.01 11.59 4.26
N ARG A 185 -3.78 11.81 5.54
CA ARG A 185 -3.72 13.16 6.13
C ARG A 185 -2.54 13.30 7.06
N ILE A 186 -2.09 14.55 7.21
CA ILE A 186 -0.95 14.90 8.05
C ILE A 186 -1.47 15.64 9.29
N LEU A 187 -0.96 15.25 10.46
CA LEU A 187 -1.19 15.89 11.75
C LEU A 187 0.16 16.35 12.30
N ARG A 188 0.29 17.63 12.66
CA ARG A 188 1.56 18.19 13.13
C ARG A 188 1.48 18.63 14.59
N THR A 189 2.50 18.28 15.38
CA THR A 189 2.65 18.77 16.74
C THR A 189 3.24 20.19 16.76
N LYS A 190 2.93 20.97 17.80
CA LYS A 190 3.46 22.34 17.97
C LYS A 190 4.86 22.37 18.59
N LYS A 191 5.28 21.26 19.18
CA LYS A 191 6.57 21.05 19.85
C LYS A 191 6.92 19.56 19.80
N ARG A 192 8.17 19.22 20.09
CA ARG A 192 8.58 17.82 20.19
C ARG A 192 7.92 17.15 21.39
N GLU A 193 7.07 16.16 21.14
CA GLU A 193 6.32 15.41 22.15
C GLU A 193 6.94 14.03 22.44
N GLY A 194 7.62 13.45 21.44
CA GLY A 194 8.21 12.11 21.51
C GLY A 194 7.25 10.99 21.09
N LEU A 195 7.83 9.87 20.65
CA LEU A 195 7.13 8.76 19.96
C LEU A 195 5.81 8.33 20.63
N ILE A 196 5.80 8.14 21.95
CA ILE A 196 4.62 7.67 22.69
C ILE A 196 3.47 8.68 22.58
N ARG A 197 3.74 9.95 22.88
CA ARG A 197 2.71 11.01 22.84
C ARG A 197 2.24 11.28 21.42
N THR A 198 3.13 11.20 20.44
CA THR A 198 2.81 11.30 19.02
C THR A 198 1.85 10.19 18.59
N ARG A 199 2.09 8.93 19.03
CA ARG A 199 1.17 7.81 18.80
C ARG A 199 -0.18 8.05 19.46
N LEU A 200 -0.21 8.54 20.71
CA LEU A 200 -1.45 8.86 21.43
C LEU A 200 -2.24 9.99 20.75
N LEU A 201 -1.57 11.00 20.22
CA LEU A 201 -2.20 12.10 19.49
C LEU A 201 -2.87 11.60 18.20
N GLY A 202 -2.17 10.73 17.46
CA GLY A 202 -2.74 10.05 16.30
C GLY A 202 -3.97 9.22 16.69
N ALA A 203 -3.89 8.47 17.80
CA ALA A 203 -4.96 7.60 18.28
C ALA A 203 -6.20 8.40 18.68
N GLY A 204 -6.03 9.51 19.41
CA GLY A 204 -7.12 10.39 19.79
C GLY A 204 -7.79 11.10 18.60
N SER A 205 -7.15 11.10 17.43
CA SER A 205 -7.68 11.68 16.20
C SER A 205 -8.25 10.63 15.24
N ALA A 206 -8.12 9.34 15.54
CA ALA A 206 -8.52 8.24 14.65
C ALA A 206 -10.04 8.06 14.60
N LYS A 207 -10.55 7.74 13.40
CA LYS A 207 -11.98 7.52 13.12
C LYS A 207 -12.34 6.07 12.83
N GLY A 208 -11.33 5.21 12.63
CA GLY A 208 -11.52 3.81 12.33
C GLY A 208 -11.91 3.00 13.57
N GLU A 209 -12.56 1.85 13.35
CA GLU A 209 -12.98 0.93 14.41
C GLU A 209 -11.78 0.31 15.13
N VAL A 210 -10.68 0.09 14.40
CA VAL A 210 -9.42 -0.42 14.92
C VAL A 210 -8.29 0.56 14.66
N ILE A 211 -7.36 0.70 15.61
CA ILE A 211 -6.14 1.49 15.43
C ILE A 211 -4.97 0.57 15.08
N THR A 212 -4.28 0.87 13.99
CA THR A 212 -3.06 0.17 13.57
C THR A 212 -1.87 1.12 13.62
N PHE A 213 -0.84 0.79 14.39
CA PHE A 213 0.40 1.57 14.41
C PHE A 213 1.42 0.93 13.46
N LEU A 214 2.10 1.78 12.67
CA LEU A 214 3.27 1.40 11.88
C LEU A 214 4.36 2.43 12.09
N ASP A 215 5.62 2.01 12.04
CA ASP A 215 6.74 2.96 12.01
C ASP A 215 6.89 3.55 10.61
N SER A 216 7.57 4.69 10.51
CA SER A 216 7.69 5.49 9.29
C SER A 216 8.63 4.91 8.22
N HIS A 217 9.30 3.80 8.52
CA HIS A 217 10.23 3.09 7.64
C HIS A 217 9.89 1.60 7.57
N CYS A 218 8.61 1.28 7.40
CA CYS A 218 8.12 -0.09 7.23
C CYS A 218 7.67 -0.34 5.79
N GLU A 219 7.65 -1.61 5.38
CA GLU A 219 6.99 -1.99 4.12
C GLU A 219 6.03 -3.13 4.36
N ALA A 220 4.74 -2.85 4.19
CA ALA A 220 3.71 -3.87 4.30
C ALA A 220 3.90 -4.91 3.19
N ASN A 221 3.80 -6.19 3.55
CA ASN A 221 3.86 -7.30 2.60
C ASN A 221 2.44 -7.71 2.14
N VAL A 222 2.34 -8.64 1.21
CA VAL A 222 1.08 -9.11 0.63
C VAL A 222 0.11 -9.62 1.70
N ASN A 223 -1.15 -9.16 1.60
CA ASN A 223 -2.28 -9.62 2.43
C ASN A 223 -1.98 -9.56 3.94
N TRP A 224 -1.33 -8.48 4.39
CA TRP A 224 -0.96 -8.28 5.79
C TRP A 224 -2.14 -7.85 6.67
N LEU A 225 -3.04 -7.01 6.17
CA LEU A 225 -4.07 -6.34 6.99
C LEU A 225 -5.25 -7.26 7.39
N PRO A 226 -5.87 -8.03 6.47
CA PRO A 226 -7.00 -8.91 6.81
C PRO A 226 -6.75 -9.88 7.97
N PRO A 227 -5.60 -10.60 8.06
CA PRO A 227 -5.35 -11.48 9.21
C PRO A 227 -5.27 -10.74 10.55
N LEU A 228 -4.80 -9.49 10.57
CA LEU A 228 -4.69 -8.70 11.80
C LEU A 228 -6.08 -8.28 12.29
N LEU A 229 -6.95 -7.85 11.35
CA LEU A 229 -8.31 -7.43 11.68
C LEU A 229 -9.22 -8.60 12.06
N ASP A 230 -9.09 -9.75 11.39
CA ASP A 230 -9.87 -10.97 11.66
C ASP A 230 -9.57 -11.59 13.03
N HIS A 231 -8.41 -11.27 13.63
CA HIS A 231 -8.12 -11.67 15.00
C HIS A 231 -8.90 -10.81 16.01
N ASN A 232 -8.97 -9.50 15.78
CA ASN A 232 -9.63 -8.55 16.68
C ASN A 232 -11.15 -8.71 16.67
N THR A 233 -11.75 -9.11 15.54
CA THR A 233 -13.19 -9.44 15.49
C THR A 233 -13.59 -10.61 16.39
N LYS A 234 -12.64 -11.50 16.71
CA LYS A 234 -12.89 -12.65 17.58
C LYS A 234 -12.66 -12.34 19.05
N ASN A 235 -11.85 -11.32 19.36
CA ASN A 235 -11.43 -10.99 20.72
C ASN A 235 -11.24 -9.47 20.88
N GLU A 236 -12.27 -8.76 21.35
CA GLU A 236 -12.29 -7.29 21.48
C GLU A 236 -11.24 -6.71 22.44
N HIS A 237 -10.52 -7.55 23.20
CA HIS A 237 -9.49 -7.13 24.17
C HIS A 237 -8.06 -7.51 23.78
N HIS A 238 -7.82 -8.01 22.56
CA HIS A 238 -6.48 -8.41 22.14
C HIS A 238 -5.80 -7.35 21.26
N SER A 239 -4.50 -7.19 21.47
CA SER A 239 -3.62 -6.38 20.62
C SER A 239 -2.74 -7.32 19.80
N VAL A 240 -2.73 -7.15 18.48
CA VAL A 240 -1.83 -7.90 17.61
C VAL A 240 -0.59 -7.07 17.35
N LEU A 241 0.57 -7.57 17.77
CA LEU A 241 1.87 -6.98 17.48
C LEU A 241 2.56 -7.80 16.39
N GLN A 242 2.78 -7.19 15.23
CA GLN A 242 3.60 -7.76 14.18
C GLN A 242 5.00 -7.15 14.26
N LYS A 243 5.99 -7.96 14.64
CA LYS A 243 7.40 -7.54 14.54
C LYS A 243 7.82 -7.58 13.07
N THR A 244 8.37 -6.47 12.60
CA THR A 244 9.03 -6.33 11.30
C THR A 244 10.40 -7.00 11.32
#